data_AF-A0AAN9FX47-F1
#
_entry.id   AF-A0AAN9FX47-F1
#
_cell.length_a   1.000
_cell.length_b   1.000
_cell.length_c   1.000
_cell.angle_alpha   90.00
_cell.angle_beta   90.00
_cell.angle_gamma   90.00
#
_symmetry.space_group_name_H-M   'P 1'
#
loop_
_entity.id
_entity.type
_entity.pdbx_description
1 polymer ?
#
loop_
_entity_poly.entity_id
_entity_poly.type
_entity_poly.pdbx_seq_one_letter_code
_entity_poly.pdbx_strand_id
1 'polypeptide(L)'
;MCYKCEGDDFCKITIRCSGSCAKKYDIEEEDDLKRYCSPVEKRDGSVQHLPDDDENVRTYFCNEDLCNGAPSTNTVKTLVTVLALAVVWTMA
;
A
#
# COMPACT_ATOMS: atom_id res chain seq x y z
N MET A 1 -3.28 14.34 7.30
CA MET A 1 -3.02 14.39 5.84
C MET A 1 -2.82 12.97 5.35
N CYS A 2 -3.33 12.60 4.19
CA CYS A 2 -3.24 11.24 3.67
C CYS A 2 -2.87 11.26 2.18
N TYR A 3 -2.31 10.17 1.67
CA TYR A 3 -2.15 9.95 0.24
C TYR A 3 -3.49 9.59 -0.41
N LYS A 4 -3.68 10.02 -1.66
CA LYS A 4 -4.85 9.69 -2.48
C LYS A 4 -4.44 9.30 -3.90
N CYS A 5 -4.74 8.07 -4.31
CA CYS A 5 -4.50 7.55 -5.66
C CYS A 5 -5.30 6.26 -5.86
N GLU A 6 -5.37 5.83 -7.11
CA GLU A 6 -5.86 4.50 -7.52
C GLU A 6 -4.66 3.75 -8.14
N GLY A 7 -4.52 2.47 -7.79
CA GLY A 7 -3.41 1.61 -8.18
C GLY A 7 -2.10 1.84 -7.43
N ASP A 8 -1.08 1.09 -7.87
CA ASP A 8 0.30 1.10 -7.35
C ASP A 8 1.14 2.30 -7.81
N ASP A 9 0.58 3.17 -8.65
CA ASP A 9 1.28 4.34 -9.15
C ASP A 9 1.68 5.26 -7.99
N PHE A 10 3.00 5.47 -7.85
CA PHE A 10 3.67 6.33 -6.87
C PHE A 10 2.79 7.52 -6.45
N CYS A 11 2.10 7.32 -5.33
CA CYS A 11 1.03 8.19 -4.88
C CYS A 11 1.60 9.56 -4.44
N LYS A 12 1.61 10.55 -5.34
CA LYS A 12 2.16 11.91 -5.05
C LYS A 12 1.10 12.89 -4.54
N ILE A 13 -0.18 12.56 -4.67
CA ILE A 13 -1.27 13.45 -4.28
C ILE A 13 -1.56 13.25 -2.80
N THR A 14 -1.48 14.34 -2.04
CA THR A 14 -1.83 14.39 -0.61
C THR A 14 -3.08 15.22 -0.37
N ILE A 15 -3.93 14.80 0.53
CA ILE A 15 -5.18 15.46 0.90
C ILE A 15 -5.30 15.60 2.42
N ARG A 16 -5.93 16.68 2.89
CA ARG A 16 -6.34 16.81 4.30
C ARG A 16 -7.69 16.13 4.50
N CYS A 17 -7.73 15.17 5.42
CA CYS A 17 -8.93 14.41 5.77
C CYS A 17 -9.44 14.84 7.15
N SER A 18 -10.75 14.75 7.37
CA SER A 18 -11.38 14.92 8.68
C SER A 18 -11.46 13.62 9.49
N GLY A 19 -11.27 12.46 8.85
CA GLY A 19 -11.22 11.14 9.48
C GLY A 19 -9.88 10.44 9.20
N SER A 20 -9.88 9.10 9.21
CA SER A 20 -8.68 8.29 9.03
C SER A 20 -8.17 8.25 7.59
N CYS A 21 -6.87 8.03 7.43
CA CYS A 21 -6.30 7.56 6.17
C CYS A 21 -6.65 6.09 5.94
N ALA A 22 -6.91 5.72 4.69
CA ALA A 22 -7.20 4.35 4.30
C ALA A 22 -6.27 3.90 3.16
N LYS A 23 -5.90 2.62 3.20
CA LYS A 23 -5.13 1.92 2.17
C LYS A 23 -5.82 0.60 1.85
N LYS A 24 -6.28 0.43 0.62
CA LYS A 24 -6.89 -0.80 0.09
C LYS A 24 -5.84 -1.56 -0.72
N TYR A 25 -5.70 -2.84 -0.47
CA TYR A 25 -4.71 -3.71 -1.11
C TYR A 25 -5.28 -5.11 -1.30
N ASP A 26 -4.80 -5.81 -2.32
CA ASP A 26 -5.05 -7.23 -2.51
C ASP A 26 -4.00 -8.05 -1.75
N ILE A 27 -4.43 -9.05 -0.98
CA ILE A 27 -3.50 -9.89 -0.21
C ILE A 27 -2.84 -10.96 -1.08
N GLU A 28 -3.53 -11.47 -2.10
CA GLU A 28 -2.99 -12.53 -2.98
C GLU A 28 -2.04 -11.95 -4.02
N GLU A 29 -2.41 -10.84 -4.65
CA GLU A 29 -1.55 -10.17 -5.64
C GLU A 29 -0.48 -9.29 -4.99
N GLU A 30 -0.63 -8.99 -3.69
CA GLU A 30 0.24 -8.10 -2.92
C GLU A 30 0.29 -6.65 -3.43
N ASP A 31 -0.69 -6.26 -4.23
CA ASP A 31 -0.77 -4.99 -4.95
C ASP A 31 -1.62 -3.94 -4.21
N ASP A 32 -1.19 -2.68 -4.29
CA ASP A 32 -1.93 -1.55 -3.74
C ASP A 32 -3.03 -1.11 -4.71
N LEU A 33 -4.29 -1.27 -4.29
CA LEU A 33 -5.43 -0.93 -5.15
C LEU A 33 -5.82 0.54 -5.04
N LYS A 34 -5.80 1.09 -3.82
CA LYS A 34 -6.31 2.46 -3.60
C LYS A 34 -5.84 3.07 -2.28
N ARG A 35 -5.61 4.38 -2.29
CA ARG A 35 -5.38 5.19 -1.08
C ARG A 35 -6.40 6.32 -1.04
N TYR A 36 -7.03 6.53 0.11
CA TYR A 36 -8.13 7.50 0.23
C TYR A 36 -8.35 7.99 1.68
N CYS A 37 -9.17 9.04 1.84
CA CYS A 37 -9.69 9.47 3.14
C CYS A 37 -10.93 8.65 3.51
N SER A 38 -10.92 8.00 4.67
CA SER A 38 -12.16 7.55 5.30
C SER A 38 -12.90 8.76 5.88
N PRO A 39 -14.22 8.92 5.61
CA PRO A 39 -15.01 9.98 6.24
C PRO A 39 -15.25 9.74 7.73
N VAL A 40 -15.04 8.50 8.20
CA VAL A 40 -15.23 8.08 9.58
C VAL A 40 -13.88 7.78 10.21
N GLU A 41 -13.64 8.25 11.44
CA GLU A 41 -12.51 7.82 12.24
C GLU A 41 -12.60 6.32 12.53
N LYS A 42 -11.55 5.61 12.17
CA LYS A 42 -11.34 4.20 12.46
C LYS A 42 -10.24 4.07 13.51
N ARG A 43 -10.23 2.92 14.17
CA ARG A 43 -9.13 2.57 15.08
C ARG A 43 -7.83 2.53 14.27
N ASP A 44 -6.82 3.22 14.76
CA ASP A 44 -5.49 3.23 14.18
C ASP A 44 -4.92 1.79 14.12
N GLY A 45 -4.33 1.44 12.98
CA GLY A 45 -3.80 0.11 12.74
C GLY A 45 -4.87 -0.96 12.42
N SER A 46 -6.15 -0.59 12.29
CA SER A 46 -7.20 -1.58 12.01
C SER A 46 -7.20 -2.03 10.55
N VAL A 47 -7.40 -3.33 10.34
CA VAL A 47 -7.59 -3.94 9.01
C VAL A 47 -9.00 -4.51 8.94
N GLN A 48 -9.75 -4.15 7.90
CA GLN A 48 -11.13 -4.59 7.69
C GLN A 48 -11.31 -5.05 6.25
N HIS A 49 -12.20 -6.02 6.04
CA HIS A 49 -12.75 -6.38 4.74
C HIS A 49 -14.09 -5.64 4.60
N LEU A 50 -14.26 -4.84 3.54
CA LEU A 50 -15.49 -4.08 3.33
C LEU A 50 -16.52 -4.93 2.55
N PRO A 51 -17.82 -4.63 2.65
CA PRO A 51 -18.87 -5.44 2.03
C PRO A 51 -18.78 -5.52 0.50
N ASP A 52 -18.18 -4.51 -0.14
CA ASP A 52 -18.02 -4.40 -1.60
C ASP A 52 -16.64 -4.85 -2.08
N ASP A 53 -15.82 -5.42 -1.20
CA ASP A 53 -14.48 -5.89 -1.52
C ASP A 53 -14.50 -7.37 -1.94
N ASP A 54 -13.59 -7.76 -2.84
CA ASP A 54 -13.32 -9.18 -3.11
C ASP A 54 -12.72 -9.86 -1.87
N GLU A 55 -12.86 -11.20 -1.78
CA GLU A 55 -12.45 -11.98 -0.59
C GLU A 55 -10.98 -11.76 -0.19
N ASN A 56 -10.12 -11.48 -1.16
CA ASN A 56 -8.68 -11.26 -0.99
C ASN A 56 -8.32 -9.81 -0.67
N VAL A 57 -9.28 -8.90 -0.70
CA VAL A 57 -9.03 -7.48 -0.56
C VAL A 57 -9.23 -7.04 0.89
N ARG A 58 -8.30 -6.23 1.36
CA ARG A 58 -8.31 -5.65 2.71
C ARG A 58 -8.11 -4.15 2.66
N THR A 59 -8.69 -3.48 3.65
CA THR A 59 -8.50 -2.05 3.89
C THR A 59 -7.84 -1.84 5.25
N TYR A 60 -6.65 -1.25 5.24
CA TYR A 60 -5.93 -0.75 6.41
C TYR A 60 -6.30 0.71 6.70
N PHE A 61 -6.52 1.03 7.97
CA PHE A 61 -6.81 2.38 8.43
C PHE A 61 -5.77 2.87 9.44
N CYS A 62 -5.41 4.15 9.33
CA CYS A 62 -4.45 4.80 10.22
C CYS A 62 -4.76 6.30 10.36
N ASN A 63 -4.28 6.92 11.44
CA ASN A 63 -4.64 8.29 11.83
C ASN A 63 -3.46 9.28 11.77
N GLU A 64 -2.23 8.79 11.60
CA GLU A 64 -1.05 9.65 11.46
C GLU A 64 -0.96 10.30 10.07
N ASP A 65 -0.20 11.38 9.96
CA ASP A 65 0.03 12.04 8.69
C ASP A 65 0.77 11.12 7.71
N LEU A 66 0.20 10.93 6.53
CA LEU A 66 0.76 10.17 5.40
C LEU A 66 1.01 8.68 5.71
N CYS A 67 0.39 8.15 6.76
CA CYS A 67 0.56 6.77 7.22
C CYS A 67 0.10 5.71 6.21
N ASN A 68 -0.83 6.06 5.31
CA ASN A 68 -1.28 5.18 4.24
C ASN A 68 -0.30 5.12 3.04
N GLY A 69 0.91 5.69 3.19
CA GLY A 69 1.93 5.75 2.15
C GLY A 69 2.89 4.58 2.11
N ALA A 70 2.97 3.78 3.18
CA ALA A 70 3.89 2.65 3.24
C ALA A 70 3.55 1.63 2.15
N PRO A 71 4.53 1.19 1.33
CA PRO A 71 4.31 0.12 0.35
C PRO A 71 3.93 -1.19 1.05
N SER A 72 3.19 -2.06 0.37
CA SER A 72 3.03 -3.45 0.84
C SER A 72 4.43 -4.06 1.00
N THR A 73 4.65 -4.81 2.08
CA THR A 73 5.99 -5.22 2.54
C THR A 73 6.79 -6.09 1.57
N ASN A 74 6.26 -6.45 0.39
CA ASN A 74 6.95 -7.27 -0.62
C ASN A 74 7.53 -6.52 -1.82
N THR A 75 7.30 -5.21 -2.03
CA THR A 75 8.06 -4.45 -3.06
C THR A 75 9.57 -4.44 -2.78
N VAL A 76 9.99 -4.73 -1.53
CA VAL A 76 11.39 -4.90 -1.15
C VAL A 76 12.00 -6.21 -1.69
N LYS A 77 11.21 -7.26 -1.97
CA LYS A 77 11.77 -8.52 -2.49
C LYS A 77 12.24 -8.40 -3.94
N THR A 78 11.48 -7.70 -4.79
CA THR A 78 11.79 -7.62 -6.23
C THR A 78 13.10 -6.85 -6.51
N LEU A 79 13.48 -5.91 -5.65
CA LEU A 79 14.73 -5.17 -5.80
C LEU A 79 15.98 -6.00 -5.46
N VAL A 80 15.86 -7.01 -4.59
CA VAL A 80 17.01 -7.81 -4.13
C VAL A 80 17.39 -8.89 -5.16
N THR A 81 16.45 -9.39 -5.97
CA THR A 81 16.72 -10.48 -6.92
C THR A 81 17.50 -10.06 -8.17
N VAL A 82 17.44 -8.79 -8.58
CA VAL A 82 18.12 -8.30 -9.79
C VAL A 82 19.64 -8.10 -9.59
N LEU A 83 20.12 -7.96 -8.35
CA LEU A 83 21.56 -7.80 -8.08
C LEU A 83 22.37 -9.10 -8.09
N ALA A 84 21.73 -10.28 -8.03
CA ALA A 84 22.43 -11.55 -7.87
C ALA A 84 22.89 -12.22 -9.18
N LEU A 85 22.48 -11.70 -10.35
CA LEU A 85 22.73 -12.32 -11.67
C LEU A 85 23.84 -11.66 -12.50
N ALA A 86 24.66 -10.78 -11.90
CA ALA A 86 25.75 -10.08 -12.61
C ALA A 86 27.16 -10.68 -12.37
N VAL A 87 27.31 -11.80 -11.65
CA VAL A 87 28.62 -12.32 -11.22
C VAL A 87 28.94 -13.70 -11.83
N VAL A 88 28.76 -13.94 -13.13
CA VAL A 88 29.32 -15.16 -13.77
C VAL A 88 29.66 -14.98 -15.26
N TRP A 89 30.49 -14.00 -15.64
CA TRP A 89 31.17 -14.02 -16.96
C TRP A 89 32.58 -13.41 -16.86
N THR A 90 33.45 -14.01 -16.05
CA THR A 90 34.90 -13.90 -16.29
C THR A 90 35.34 -15.20 -16.94
N MET A 91 35.54 -15.15 -18.26
CA MET A 91 36.15 -16.23 -19.03
C MET A 91 37.56 -16.48 -18.51
N ALA A 92 37.84 -17.73 -18.16
CA ALA A 92 39.17 -18.32 -18.27
C ALA A 92 39.05 -19.46 -19.29
#